data_AF-A0A5K0ZW63-F1
#
_entry.id   AF-A0A5K0ZW63-F1
#
_cell.length_a   1.000
_cell.length_b   1.000
_cell.length_c   1.000
_cell.angle_alpha   90.00
_cell.angle_beta   90.00
_cell.angle_gamma   90.00
#
_symmetry.space_group_name_H-M   'P 1'
#
loop_
_entity.id
_entity.type
_entity.pdbx_description
1 polymer ?
#
loop_
_entity_poly.entity_id
_entity_poly.type
_entity_poly.pdbx_seq_one_letter_code
_entity_poly.pdbx_strand_id
1 'polypeptide(L)'
;VPGTIDAEGIRILQNDKRLNENYCVNAECFENMPNLRYLQAEHVNFQGTFSCFPTDLKWLQLERCHFDSPPSDFNLEKLVILDLYKTNMAPILINQLSLRFK
;
A
#
# COMPACT_ATOMS: atom_id res chain seq x y z
N VAL A 1 1.23 14.63 15.03
CA VAL A 1 1.46 13.74 16.18
C VAL A 1 2.82 13.07 15.96
N PRO A 2 3.81 13.19 16.85
CA PRO A 2 5.14 12.62 16.64
C PRO A 2 5.20 11.08 16.67
N GLY A 3 4.08 10.41 16.98
CA GLY A 3 4.05 9.00 17.39
C GLY A 3 4.04 7.94 16.28
N THR A 4 3.98 8.32 15.00
CA THR A 4 3.94 7.33 13.90
C THR A 4 5.32 7.04 13.29
N ILE A 5 6.36 7.78 13.69
CA ILE A 5 7.71 7.64 13.14
C ILE A 5 8.27 6.24 13.44
N ASP A 6 8.04 5.72 14.65
CA ASP A 6 8.53 4.41 15.09
C ASP A 6 7.61 3.25 14.69
N ALA A 7 6.50 3.52 14.00
CA ALA A 7 5.56 2.47 13.62
C ALA A 7 6.17 1.58 12.52
N GLU A 8 6.52 0.35 12.89
CA GLU A 8 7.01 -0.64 11.92
C GLU A 8 5.89 -1.37 11.17
N GLY A 9 4.68 -1.43 11.74
CA GLY A 9 3.57 -2.19 11.17
C GLY A 9 2.22 -1.52 11.35
N ILE A 10 1.41 -1.53 10.29
CA ILE A 10 0.05 -0.99 10.28
C ILE A 10 -0.88 -2.00 9.63
N ARG A 11 -2.04 -2.18 10.27
CA ARG A 11 -3.18 -2.90 9.71
C ARG A 11 -4.39 -1.97 9.63
N ILE A 12 -4.95 -1.82 8.44
CA ILE A 12 -6.13 -1.00 8.16
C ILE A 12 -7.27 -1.93 7.75
N LEU A 13 -8.39 -1.87 8.47
CA LEU A 13 -9.56 -2.68 8.20
C LEU A 13 -10.77 -1.77 8.00
N GLN A 14 -11.31 -1.74 6.79
CA GLN A 14 -12.54 -1.01 6.49
C GLN A 14 -13.71 -1.99 6.57
N ASN A 15 -14.25 -2.18 7.77
CA ASN A 15 -15.35 -3.14 8.00
C ASN A 15 -16.74 -2.59 7.66
N ASP A 16 -16.87 -1.28 7.49
CA ASP A 16 -18.18 -0.63 7.39
C ASP A 16 -18.57 -0.42 5.93
N LYS A 17 -19.35 -1.35 5.38
CA LYS A 17 -19.91 -1.29 4.01
C LYS A 17 -20.83 -0.07 3.77
N ARG A 18 -21.14 0.67 4.84
CA ARG A 18 -22.01 1.86 4.85
C ARG A 18 -21.22 3.16 4.79
N LEU A 19 -19.92 3.13 5.04
CA LEU A 19 -19.08 4.29 4.82
C LEU A 19 -18.91 4.43 3.32
N ASN A 20 -19.48 5.52 2.81
CA ASN A 20 -19.54 5.89 1.40
C ASN A 20 -18.17 5.75 0.73
N GLU A 21 -18.16 5.68 -0.59
CA GLU A 21 -17.01 5.74 -1.51
C GLU A 21 -16.02 6.89 -1.20
N ASN A 22 -16.38 7.82 -0.31
CA ASN A 22 -15.62 9.00 0.09
C ASN A 22 -14.58 8.77 1.22
N TYR A 23 -14.53 7.61 1.87
CA TYR A 23 -13.49 7.32 2.86
C TYR A 23 -12.28 6.68 2.19
N CYS A 24 -11.31 7.53 1.85
CA CYS A 24 -10.05 7.12 1.26
C CYS A 24 -8.89 7.34 2.24
N VAL A 25 -7.92 6.43 2.23
CA VAL A 25 -6.61 6.63 2.85
C VAL A 25 -5.73 7.36 1.84
N ASN A 26 -5.21 8.51 2.24
CA ASN A 26 -4.26 9.21 1.41
C ASN A 26 -2.88 8.54 1.53
N ALA A 27 -2.29 8.19 0.38
CA ALA A 27 -0.95 7.62 0.27
C ALA A 27 0.14 8.51 0.90
N GLU A 28 -0.02 9.83 0.85
CA GLU A 28 0.94 10.78 1.44
C GLU A 28 1.02 10.66 2.98
N CYS A 29 0.03 10.05 3.64
CA CYS A 29 0.13 9.75 5.07
C CYS A 29 1.31 8.84 5.42
N PHE A 30 1.76 8.00 4.47
CA PHE A 30 2.88 7.09 4.68
C PHE A 30 4.25 7.78 4.64
N GLU A 31 4.36 9.01 4.12
CA GLU A 31 5.61 9.81 4.16
C GLU A 31 6.14 10.00 5.57
N ASN A 32 5.22 10.13 6.53
CA ASN A 32 5.52 10.39 7.93
C ASN A 32 5.74 9.10 8.73
N MET A 33 5.93 7.97 8.06
CA MET A 33 6.11 6.63 8.63
C MET A 33 7.36 5.95 8.05
N PRO A 34 8.57 6.55 8.22
CA PRO A 34 9.78 6.10 7.55
C PRO A 34 10.22 4.69 7.96
N ASN A 35 9.81 4.22 9.15
CA ASN A 35 10.14 2.88 9.64
C ASN A 35 9.10 1.82 9.28
N LEU A 36 8.07 2.16 8.48
CA LEU A 36 7.00 1.23 8.14
C LEU A 36 7.53 0.10 7.24
N ARG A 37 7.44 -1.12 7.77
CA ARG A 37 7.93 -2.36 7.14
C ARG A 37 6.82 -3.34 6.83
N TYR A 38 5.67 -3.22 7.50
CA TYR A 38 4.54 -4.13 7.37
C TYR A 38 3.24 -3.35 7.12
N LEU A 39 2.63 -3.54 5.95
CA LEU A 39 1.34 -2.94 5.62
C LEU A 39 0.33 -4.02 5.25
N GLN A 40 -0.75 -4.07 6.02
CA GLN A 40 -1.92 -4.88 5.72
C GLN A 40 -3.14 -3.99 5.57
N ALA A 41 -3.89 -4.15 4.48
CA ALA A 41 -5.12 -3.42 4.26
C ALA A 41 -6.21 -4.34 3.70
N GLU A 42 -7.44 -4.18 4.21
CA GLU A 42 -8.61 -4.90 3.76
C GLU A 42 -9.74 -3.90 3.46
N HIS A 43 -10.29 -3.97 2.25
CA HIS A 43 -11.42 -3.13 1.81
C HIS A 43 -11.13 -1.61 1.79
N VAL A 44 -9.87 -1.21 1.59
CA VAL A 44 -9.45 0.21 1.64
C VAL A 44 -9.38 0.82 0.25
N ASN A 45 -9.93 2.03 0.09
CA ASN A 45 -9.67 2.89 -1.06
C ASN A 45 -8.47 3.80 -0.75
N PHE A 46 -7.47 3.79 -1.61
CA PHE A 46 -6.30 4.64 -1.53
C PHE A 46 -6.33 5.71 -2.62
N GLN A 47 -6.02 6.94 -2.24
CA GLN A 47 -5.92 8.09 -3.15
C GLN A 47 -4.57 8.80 -2.96
N GLY A 48 -4.23 9.69 -3.90
CA GLY A 48 -2.99 10.47 -3.83
C GLY A 48 -1.82 9.82 -4.57
N THR A 49 -0.62 10.32 -4.34
CA THR A 49 0.61 9.85 -4.98
C THR A 49 1.34 8.83 -4.12
N PHE A 50 1.78 7.75 -4.75
CA PHE A 50 2.50 6.65 -4.08
C PHE A 50 4.02 6.70 -4.30
N SER A 51 4.55 7.81 -4.85
CA SER A 51 5.98 8.14 -4.81
C SER A 51 6.55 8.15 -3.39
N CYS A 52 5.63 8.25 -2.43
CA CYS A 52 5.83 8.47 -1.02
C CYS A 52 5.64 7.19 -0.19
N PHE A 53 5.48 6.04 -0.86
CA PHE A 53 5.34 4.77 -0.17
C PHE A 53 6.66 4.38 0.54
N PRO A 54 6.60 3.73 1.71
CA PRO A 54 7.80 3.39 2.46
C PRO A 54 8.72 2.48 1.66
N THR A 55 9.96 2.89 1.49
CA THR A 55 10.97 2.17 0.69
C THR A 55 11.50 0.91 1.39
N ASP A 56 11.29 0.81 2.70
CA ASP A 56 11.74 -0.30 3.55
C ASP A 56 10.67 -1.36 3.79
N LEU A 57 9.58 -1.32 3.02
CA LEU A 57 8.48 -2.26 3.14
C LEU A 57 8.93 -3.70 2.83
N LYS A 58 8.69 -4.60 3.79
CA LYS A 58 9.02 -6.04 3.69
C LYS A 58 7.79 -6.90 3.46
N TRP A 59 6.62 -6.44 3.91
CA TRP A 59 5.34 -7.13 3.72
C TRP A 59 4.29 -6.15 3.22
N LEU A 60 3.73 -6.46 2.06
CA LEU A 60 2.53 -5.80 1.52
C LEU A 60 1.43 -6.83 1.30
N GLN A 61 0.33 -6.71 2.05
CA GLN A 61 -0.86 -7.52 1.86
C GLN A 61 -2.08 -6.62 1.70
N LEU A 62 -2.69 -6.69 0.53
CA LEU A 62 -3.81 -5.85 0.14
C LEU A 62 -4.96 -6.75 -0.34
N GLU A 63 -6.06 -6.72 0.38
CA GLU A 63 -7.26 -7.50 0.04
C GLU A 63 -8.40 -6.55 -0.34
N ARG A 64 -8.93 -6.71 -1.56
CA ARG A 64 -10.07 -5.92 -2.09
C ARG A 64 -9.86 -4.40 -1.94
N CYS A 65 -8.62 -3.95 -2.07
CA CYS A 65 -8.27 -2.53 -2.02
C CYS A 65 -8.30 -1.90 -3.41
N HIS A 66 -8.65 -0.62 -3.48
CA HIS A 66 -8.66 0.19 -4.70
C HIS A 66 -7.63 1.31 -4.62
N PHE A 67 -7.04 1.68 -5.74
CA PHE A 67 -6.04 2.73 -5.86
C PHE A 67 -6.42 3.65 -7.02
N ASP A 68 -6.70 4.92 -6.75
CA ASP A 68 -7.16 5.86 -7.79
C ASP A 68 -6.08 6.14 -8.83
N SER A 69 -4.82 6.18 -8.38
CA SER A 69 -3.64 6.35 -9.24
C SER A 69 -2.52 5.43 -8.77
N PRO A 70 -2.52 4.15 -9.19
CA PRO A 70 -1.45 3.22 -8.85
C PRO A 70 -0.10 3.76 -9.36
N PRO A 71 0.98 3.74 -8.56
CA PRO A 71 2.29 4.16 -9.06
C PRO A 71 2.81 3.10 -10.04
N SER A 72 3.52 3.58 -11.06
CA SER A 72 4.19 2.75 -12.06
C SER A 72 5.58 2.30 -11.64
N ASP A 73 6.06 2.75 -10.47
CA ASP A 73 7.44 2.64 -9.97
C ASP A 73 7.51 2.26 -8.48
N PHE A 74 6.59 1.43 -8.01
CA PHE A 74 6.64 0.87 -6.64
C PHE A 74 8.05 0.37 -6.27
N ASN A 75 8.61 0.88 -5.17
CA ASN A 75 9.86 0.36 -4.66
C ASN A 75 9.62 -0.98 -3.94
N LEU A 76 9.86 -2.07 -4.68
CA LEU A 76 9.70 -3.45 -4.18
C LEU A 76 11.03 -4.11 -3.79
N GLU A 77 12.15 -3.37 -3.72
CA GLU A 77 13.49 -3.97 -3.53
C GLU A 77 13.63 -4.79 -2.26
N LYS A 78 13.01 -4.34 -1.16
CA LYS A 78 13.07 -5.01 0.14
C LYS A 78 11.85 -5.90 0.42
N LEU A 79 10.93 -6.02 -0.54
CA LEU A 79 9.69 -6.74 -0.35
C LEU A 79 9.93 -8.26 -0.36
N VAL A 80 9.52 -8.93 0.71
CA VAL A 80 9.65 -10.39 0.87
C VAL A 80 8.30 -11.08 0.70
N ILE A 81 7.21 -10.42 1.12
CA ILE A 81 5.84 -10.93 1.03
C ILE A 81 4.99 -9.94 0.24
N LEU A 82 4.34 -10.45 -0.82
CA LEU A 82 3.40 -9.71 -1.64
C LEU A 82 2.10 -10.51 -1.81
N ASP A 83 0.99 -9.96 -1.33
CA ASP A 83 -0.36 -10.47 -1.55
C ASP A 83 -1.27 -9.33 -2.03
N LEU A 84 -1.94 -9.55 -3.17
CA LEU A 84 -2.70 -8.54 -3.92
C LEU A 84 -4.09 -9.05 -4.33
N TYR A 85 -4.80 -9.70 -3.43
CA TYR A 85 -6.11 -10.26 -3.73
C TYR A 85 -7.14 -9.18 -4.13
N LYS A 86 -7.69 -9.30 -5.34
CA LYS A 86 -8.75 -8.42 -5.88
C LYS A 86 -8.40 -6.92 -5.79
N THR A 87 -7.17 -6.56 -6.13
CA THR A 87 -6.75 -5.15 -6.25
C THR A 87 -6.62 -4.75 -7.72
N ASN A 88 -6.76 -3.45 -8.02
CA ASN A 88 -6.49 -2.91 -9.36
C ASN A 88 -4.99 -2.70 -9.64
N MET A 89 -4.11 -2.91 -8.67
CA MET A 89 -2.66 -2.82 -8.82
C MET A 89 -1.97 -4.13 -9.20
N ALA A 90 -2.62 -5.28 -8.98
CA ALA A 90 -2.03 -6.59 -9.26
C ALA A 90 -1.39 -6.70 -10.66
N PRO A 91 -2.05 -6.27 -11.76
CA PRO A 91 -1.45 -6.34 -13.09
C PRO A 91 -0.17 -5.50 -13.23
N ILE A 92 -0.12 -4.33 -12.58
CA ILE A 92 1.00 -3.38 -12.66
C ILE A 92 2.23 -3.98 -11.96
N LEU A 93 2.04 -4.48 -10.73
CA LEU A 93 3.13 -5.06 -9.94
C LEU A 93 3.65 -6.37 -10.56
N ILE A 94 2.77 -7.19 -11.13
CA ILE A 94 3.20 -8.39 -11.88
C ILE A 94 4.10 -8.01 -13.06
N ASN A 95 3.72 -6.98 -13.84
CA ASN A 95 4.52 -6.52 -14.95
C ASN A 95 5.88 -5.98 -14.48
N GLN A 96 5.92 -5.20 -13.41
CA GLN A 96 7.18 -4.70 -12.85
C GLN A 96 8.10 -5.82 -12.37
N LEU A 97 7.58 -6.80 -11.64
CA LEU A 97 8.36 -7.96 -11.20
C LEU A 97 8.91 -8.72 -12.39
N SER A 98 8.11 -8.91 -13.45
CA SER A 98 8.55 -9.59 -14.67
C SER A 98 9.72 -8.88 -15.37
N LEU A 99 9.79 -7.54 -15.29
CA LEU A 99 10.88 -6.74 -15.85
C LEU A 99 12.16 -6.82 -15.01
N ARG A 100 12.06 -7.06 -13.69
CA ARG A 100 13.22 -7.19 -12.80
C ARG A 100 13.99 -8.50 -12.96
N PHE A 101 13.35 -9.53 -13.50
CA PHE A 101 13.94 -10.87 -13.68
C PHE A 101 14.36 -11.16 -15.13
N LYS A 102 14.40 -10.16 -16.02
CA LYS A 102 14.99 -10.24 -17.36
C LYS A 102 16.41 -9.71 -17.35
#